data_AF-A0A6I4VYL4-F1
#
_entry.id   AF-A0A6I4VYL4-F1
#
_cell.length_a   1.000
_cell.length_b   1.000
_cell.length_c   1.000
_cell.angle_alpha   90.00
_cell.angle_beta   90.00
_cell.angle_gamma   90.00
#
_symmetry.space_group_name_H-M   'P 1'
#
loop_
_entity.id
_entity.type
_entity.pdbx_description
1 polymer ?
#
loop_
_entity_poly.entity_id
_entity_poly.type
_entity_poly.pdbx_seq_one_letter_code
_entity_poly.pdbx_strand_id
1 'polypeptide(L)' 'MIDLLANPNPSMGRAKFIENVIAYLQLSGNSYIERVGPNNGPPKELYSLRPDQMVVVVGNTTQPIAVY' A
#
# COMPACT_ATOMS: atom_id res chain seq x y z
N MET A 1 1.69 -18.52 -2.37
CA MET A 1 1.07 -17.20 -2.62
C MET A 1 0.52 -16.50 -1.36
N ILE A 2 0.44 -17.14 -0.19
CA ILE A 2 0.02 -16.47 1.07
C ILE A 2 1.18 -15.89 1.89
N ASP A 3 2.42 -16.26 1.56
CA ASP A 3 3.62 -16.01 2.35
C ASP A 3 3.96 -14.52 2.47
N LEU A 4 3.79 -13.76 1.38
CA LEU A 4 4.01 -12.32 1.39
C LEU A 4 3.06 -11.57 2.33
N LEU A 5 1.80 -12.01 2.40
CA LEU A 5 0.84 -11.44 3.35
C LEU A 5 1.16 -11.86 4.79
N ALA A 6 1.86 -12.97 5.00
CA ALA A 6 2.30 -13.40 6.34
C ALA A 6 3.45 -12.53 6.86
N ASN A 7 4.38 -12.12 5.98
CA ASN A 7 5.45 -11.18 6.31
C ASN A 7 5.55 -10.06 5.26
N PRO A 8 4.70 -9.01 5.37
CA PRO A 8 4.62 -7.97 4.33
C PRO A 8 5.88 -7.12 4.24
N ASN A 9 6.58 -6.86 5.33
CA ASN A 9 7.92 -6.25 5.30
C ASN A 9 8.71 -6.62 6.57
N PRO A 10 10.05 -6.44 6.59
CA PRO A 10 10.89 -6.83 7.73
C PRO A 10 10.56 -6.10 9.04
N SER A 11 9.95 -4.91 8.94
CA SER A 11 9.65 -4.02 10.06
C SER A 11 8.23 -4.18 10.62
N MET A 12 7.35 -4.89 9.91
CA MET A 12 5.92 -4.93 10.17
C MET A 12 5.34 -6.29 9.79
N GLY A 13 4.86 -7.03 10.78
CA GLY A 13 4.14 -8.28 10.55
C GLY A 13 2.73 -8.08 10.01
N ARG A 14 2.12 -9.17 9.52
CA ARG A 14 0.78 -9.20 8.92
C ARG A 14 -0.30 -8.42 9.68
N ALA A 15 -0.41 -8.66 10.98
CA ALA A 15 -1.48 -8.08 11.80
C ALA A 15 -1.41 -6.55 11.81
N LYS A 16 -0.20 -6.02 12.03
CA LYS A 16 0.05 -4.57 12.08
C LYS A 16 -0.11 -3.92 10.71
N PHE A 17 0.26 -4.61 9.63
CA PHE A 17 0.01 -4.15 8.27
C PHE A 17 -1.48 -4.01 7.98
N ILE A 18 -2.28 -5.04 8.30
CA ILE A 18 -3.74 -5.03 8.11
C ILE A 18 -4.38 -3.95 8.98
N GLU A 19 -3.96 -3.84 10.23
CA GLU A 19 -4.44 -2.81 11.16
C GLU A 19 -4.21 -1.40 10.60
N ASN A 20 -3.00 -1.10 10.10
CA ASN A 20 -2.71 0.20 9.50
C ASN A 20 -3.58 0.47 8.27
N VAL A 21 -3.74 -0.51 7.37
CA VAL A 21 -4.56 -0.34 6.16
C VAL A 21 -6.02 -0.04 6.52
N ILE A 22 -6.58 -0.75 7.50
CA ILE A 22 -7.95 -0.54 7.97
C ILE A 22 -8.07 0.81 8.69
N ALA A 23 -7.10 1.16 9.54
CA ALA A 23 -7.09 2.42 10.26
C ALA A 23 -7.06 3.61 9.29
N TYR A 24 -6.20 3.58 8.27
CA TYR A 24 -6.12 4.62 7.25
C TYR A 24 -7.42 4.73 6.46
N LEU A 25 -8.04 3.60 6.10
CA LEU A 25 -9.33 3.59 5.44
C LEU A 25 -10.43 4.20 6.31
N GLN A 26 -10.48 3.90 7.61
CA GLN A 26 -11.47 4.47 8.52
C GLN A 26 -11.24 5.96 8.82
N LEU A 27 -9.99 6.38 8.92
CA LEU A 27 -9.63 7.76 9.26
C LEU A 27 -9.78 8.73 8.08
N SER A 28 -9.40 8.29 6.87
CA SER A 28 -9.29 9.17 5.70
C SER A 28 -10.18 8.78 4.53
N GLY A 29 -10.92 7.67 4.64
CA GLY A 29 -11.71 7.10 3.54
C GLY A 29 -10.88 6.44 2.45
N ASN A 30 -9.55 6.46 2.54
CA ASN A 30 -8.63 5.91 1.55
C ASN A 30 -7.48 5.17 2.23
N SER A 31 -6.88 4.22 1.51
CA SER A 31 -5.64 3.56 1.95
C SER A 31 -4.77 3.27 0.74
N TYR A 32 -3.47 3.44 0.91
CA TYR A 32 -2.48 3.26 -0.15
C TYR A 32 -1.47 2.21 0.30
N ILE A 33 -1.14 1.30 -0.62
CA ILE A 33 -0.17 0.23 -0.38
C ILE A 33 0.92 0.36 -1.45
N GLU A 34 2.15 0.53 -1.00
CA GLU A 34 3.30 0.46 -1.87
C GLU A 34 3.73 -0.98 -2.08
N ARG A 35 3.96 -1.34 -3.35
CA ARG A 35 4.59 -2.61 -3.71
C ARG A 35 6.07 -2.35 -4.03
N VAL A 36 6.96 -3.08 -3.36
CA VAL A 36 8.40 -3.06 -3.67
C VAL A 36 8.78 -4.43 -4.22
N GLY A 37 9.41 -4.45 -5.38
CA GLY A 37 9.78 -5.70 -6.05
C GLY A 37 10.08 -5.51 -7.55
N PRO A 38 10.42 -6.60 -8.24
CA PRO A 38 10.70 -6.57 -9.68
C PRO A 38 9.47 -6.09 -10.46
N ASN A 39 9.70 -5.32 -11.53
CA ASN A 39 8.64 -4.80 -12.40
C ASN A 39 7.75 -5.92 -12.98
N ASN A 40 8.36 -7.05 -13.30
CA ASN A 40 7.69 -8.23 -13.85
C ASN A 40 7.86 -9.43 -12.91
N GLY A 41 7.18 -9.40 -11.77
CA GLY A 41 7.20 -10.50 -10.80
C GLY A 41 6.37 -10.22 -9.55
N PRO A 42 6.25 -11.20 -8.65
CA PRO A 42 5.56 -11.01 -7.38
C PRO A 42 6.29 -9.96 -6.53
N PRO A 43 5.57 -9.07 -5.85
CA PRO A 43 6.18 -8.13 -4.92
C PRO A 43 6.90 -8.86 -3.80
N LYS A 44 8.02 -8.30 -3.35
CA LYS A 44 8.81 -8.84 -2.24
C LYS A 44 8.42 -8.21 -0.93
N GLU A 45 7.98 -6.95 -0.96
CA GLU A 45 7.62 -6.19 0.22
C GLU A 45 6.39 -5.31 -0.05
N LEU A 46 5.63 -5.07 1.00
CA LEU A 46 4.43 -4.24 1.02
C LEU A 46 4.52 -3.23 2.17
N TYR A 47 4.32 -1.96 1.85
CA TYR A 47 4.32 -0.87 2.83
C TYR A 47 2.97 -0.16 2.82
N SER A 48 2.43 0.11 4.01
CA SER A 48 1.23 0.95 4.14
C SER A 48 1.66 2.41 4.12
N LEU A 49 1.15 3.18 3.16
CA LEU A 49 1.48 4.59 3.01
C LEU A 49 0.42 5.45 3.69
N ARG A 50 0.89 6.51 4.34
CA ARG A 50 0.04 7.45 5.06
C ARG A 50 -0.82 8.25 4.08
N PRO A 51 -2.16 8.15 4.16
CA PRO A 51 -3.04 8.79 3.20
C PRO A 51 -2.98 10.32 3.25
N ASP A 52 -2.58 10.90 4.40
CA ASP A 52 -2.40 12.34 4.54
C ASP A 52 -1.17 12.88 3.80
N GLN A 53 -0.21 12.02 3.47
CA GLN A 53 0.98 12.37 2.67
C GLN A 53 0.82 11.97 1.20
N MET A 54 -0.35 11.45 0.82
CA MET A 54 -0.63 10.96 -0.53
C MET A 54 -1.50 11.96 -1.29
N VAL A 55 -1.07 12.29 -2.50
CA VAL A 55 -1.87 13.09 -3.42
C VAL A 55 -2.18 12.26 -4.66
N VAL A 56 -3.46 12.09 -4.94
CA VAL A 56 -3.91 11.50 -6.19
C VAL A 56 -3.88 12.58 -7.26
N VAL A 57 -2.97 12.45 -8.22
CA VAL A 57 -2.94 13.29 -9.40
C VAL A 57 -3.84 12.64 -10.45
N VAL A 58 -4.79 13.42 -10.97
CA VAL A 58 -5.65 12.95 -12.06
C VAL A 58 -4.76 12.75 -13.28
N GLY A 59 -4.51 11.50 -13.64
CA GLY A 59 -3.77 11.13 -14.83
C GLY A 59 -4.62 11.28 -16.09
N ASN A 60 -4.24 10.56 -17.14
CA ASN A 60 -5.01 10.50 -18.38
C ASN A 60 -6.38 9.89 -18.10
N THR A 61 -7.41 10.38 -18.81
CA THR A 61 -8.89 10.25 -18.70
C THR A 61 -9.52 9.03 -17.99
N THR A 62 -8.81 7.93 -17.76
CA THR A 62 -9.33 6.67 -17.23
C THR A 62 -8.65 6.16 -15.95
N GLN A 63 -7.50 6.71 -15.52
CA GLN A 63 -6.78 6.18 -14.34
C GLN A 63 -6.10 7.27 -13.49
N PRO A 64 -6.34 7.30 -12.16
CA PRO A 64 -5.58 8.15 -11.25
C PRO A 64 -4.14 7.67 -11.09
N ILE A 65 -3.19 8.61 -11.04
CA ILE A 65 -1.79 8.35 -10.73
C ILE A 65 -1.54 8.83 -9.30
N ALA A 66 -1.13 7.93 -8.41
CA ALA A 66 -0.72 8.30 -7.06
C ALA A 66 0.75 8.79 -7.09
N VAL A 67 1.01 9.95 -6.49
CA VAL A 67 2.35 10.53 -6.33
C VAL A 67 2.55 10.81 -4.84
N TYR A 68 3.72 10.45 -4.31
CA TYR A 68 4.13 10.66 -2.92
C TYR A 68 5.50 11.34 -2.85
#